data_AF-A0A5C6LMA0-F1
#
_entry.id   AF-A0A5C6LMA0-F1
#
_cell.length_a   1.000
_cell.length_b   1.000
_cell.length_c   1.000
_cell.angle_alpha   90.00
_cell.angle_beta   90.00
_cell.angle_gamma   90.00
#
_symmetry.space_group_name_H-M   'P 1'
#
loop_
_entity.id
_entity.type
_entity.pdbx_description
1 polymer ?
#
loop_
_entity_poly.entity_id
_entity_poly.type
_entity_poly.pdbx_seq_one_letter_code
_entity_poly.pdbx_strand_id
1 'polypeptide(L)'
;MKATTIKQTLVVLLSVSLFFSCKKDDDKPTPPKGCTIDMASIAGTYKLTALTYTASGDKDPVNYLPFLDDCDKDNITIFGKDGSYEYKDLGVVCDPSSSEKAYGNYRIKRL
;
A
#
# COMPACT_ATOMS: atom_id res chain seq x y z
N MET A 1 -8.69 60.18 -43.04
CA MET A 1 -7.98 60.18 -41.74
C MET A 1 -8.30 58.88 -41.01
N LYS A 2 -7.24 58.15 -40.63
CA LYS A 2 -7.04 57.22 -39.52
C LYS A 2 -8.08 56.11 -39.24
N ALA A 3 -7.63 54.89 -39.59
CA ALA A 3 -8.03 53.62 -39.01
C ALA A 3 -7.61 53.50 -37.53
N THR A 4 -8.57 53.17 -36.67
CA THR A 4 -8.41 52.81 -35.25
C THR A 4 -9.84 52.44 -34.81
N THR A 5 -10.23 51.26 -34.29
CA THR A 5 -9.63 50.38 -33.29
C THR A 5 -10.35 49.01 -33.33
N ILE A 6 -9.98 48.12 -34.26
CA ILE A 6 -10.29 46.67 -34.18
C ILE A 6 -9.07 46.00 -33.54
N LYS A 7 -8.91 46.12 -32.22
CA LYS A 7 -7.78 45.49 -31.50
C LYS A 7 -8.11 44.96 -30.09
N GLN A 8 -9.34 45.06 -29.60
CA GLN A 8 -9.64 44.71 -28.19
C GLN A 8 -10.61 43.54 -27.97
N THR A 9 -11.12 42.90 -29.02
CA THR A 9 -12.05 41.76 -28.86
C THR A 9 -11.40 40.39 -28.96
N LEU A 10 -10.13 40.28 -29.41
CA LEU A 10 -9.48 38.98 -29.65
C LEU A 10 -8.68 38.43 -28.44
N VAL A 11 -8.46 39.24 -27.40
CA VAL A 11 -7.62 38.84 -26.25
C VAL A 11 -8.43 38.13 -25.15
N VAL A 12 -9.74 38.33 -25.08
CA VAL A 12 -10.58 37.76 -24.01
C VAL A 12 -10.97 36.29 -24.27
N LEU A 13 -10.97 35.85 -25.54
CA LEU A 13 -11.41 34.49 -25.90
C LEU A 13 -10.34 33.41 -25.67
N LEU A 14 -9.08 33.80 -25.45
CA LEU A 14 -7.94 32.88 -25.29
C LEU A 14 -7.64 32.50 -23.83
N SER A 15 -8.28 33.14 -22.85
CA SER A 15 -7.92 32.99 -21.43
C SER A 15 -8.77 31.96 -20.67
N VAL A 16 -9.84 31.41 -21.27
CA VAL A 16 -10.80 30.51 -20.59
C VAL A 16 -10.47 29.03 -20.80
N SER A 17 -9.64 28.67 -21.77
CA SER A 17 -9.32 27.27 -22.11
C SER A 17 -8.23 26.62 -21.24
N LEU A 18 -7.58 27.38 -20.33
CA LEU A 18 -6.49 26.86 -19.51
C LEU A 18 -6.93 26.20 -18.19
N PHE A 19 -8.23 26.21 -17.85
CA PHE A 19 -8.72 25.68 -16.57
C PHE A 19 -9.20 24.22 -16.61
N PHE A 20 -9.12 23.51 -17.75
CA PHE A 20 -9.60 22.12 -17.87
C PHE A 20 -8.50 21.05 -17.96
N SER A 21 -7.21 21.40 -17.80
CA SER A 21 -6.11 20.44 -17.93
C SER A 21 -5.46 20.03 -16.60
N CYS A 22 -6.26 19.88 -15.55
CA CYS A 22 -5.90 19.00 -14.43
C CYS A 22 -6.80 17.78 -14.49
N LYS A 23 -6.59 16.90 -15.47
CA LYS A 23 -6.85 15.49 -15.23
C LYS A 23 -5.88 15.11 -14.12
N LYS A 24 -6.41 14.87 -12.92
CA LYS A 24 -5.70 14.01 -11.97
C LYS A 24 -5.48 12.73 -12.75
N ASP A 25 -4.26 12.54 -13.23
CA ASP A 25 -3.83 11.20 -13.56
C ASP A 25 -4.07 10.40 -12.29
N ASP A 26 -4.91 9.38 -12.41
CA ASP A 26 -5.08 8.42 -11.34
C ASP A 26 -3.69 7.81 -11.13
N ASP A 27 -2.96 8.32 -10.15
CA ASP A 27 -1.71 7.79 -9.61
C ASP A 27 -2.01 6.43 -8.95
N LYS A 28 -2.59 5.50 -9.70
CA LYS A 28 -2.59 4.09 -9.33
C LYS A 28 -1.13 3.66 -9.51
N PRO A 29 -0.48 3.14 -8.47
CA PRO A 29 0.83 2.54 -8.62
C PRO A 29 0.73 1.47 -9.70
N THR A 30 1.23 1.78 -10.90
CA THR A 30 1.28 0.80 -11.97
C THR A 30 2.48 -0.09 -11.62
N PRO A 31 2.26 -1.37 -11.28
CA PRO A 31 3.36 -2.21 -10.88
C PRO A 31 4.38 -2.31 -12.04
N PRO A 32 5.67 -2.53 -11.74
CA PRO A 32 6.69 -2.72 -12.76
C PRO A 32 6.21 -3.72 -13.82
N LYS A 33 6.53 -3.48 -15.10
CA LYS A 33 6.14 -4.38 -16.19
C LYS A 33 6.60 -5.81 -15.86
N GLY A 34 5.64 -6.72 -15.67
CA GLY A 34 5.90 -8.12 -15.28
C GLY A 34 5.49 -8.48 -13.85
N CYS A 35 5.17 -7.52 -12.99
CA CYS A 35 4.60 -7.77 -11.67
C CYS A 35 3.07 -7.63 -11.73
N THR A 36 2.35 -8.75 -11.87
CA THR A 36 0.90 -8.75 -11.63
C THR A 36 0.65 -8.78 -10.12
N ILE A 37 -0.28 -7.93 -9.65
CA ILE A 37 -0.79 -7.97 -8.28
C ILE A 37 -2.16 -8.65 -8.33
N ASP A 38 -2.15 -9.95 -8.09
CA ASP A 38 -3.32 -10.84 -8.03
C ASP A 38 -3.18 -11.87 -6.90
N MET A 39 -4.26 -12.61 -6.59
CA MET A 39 -4.27 -13.56 -5.48
C MET A 39 -3.20 -14.65 -5.61
N ALA A 40 -2.87 -15.05 -6.84
CA ALA A 40 -1.87 -16.07 -7.09
C ALA A 40 -0.44 -15.55 -6.86
N SER A 41 -0.19 -14.28 -7.21
CA SER A 41 1.11 -13.61 -7.06
C SER A 41 1.52 -13.35 -5.60
N ILE A 42 0.54 -13.27 -4.68
CA ILE A 42 0.77 -13.00 -3.24
C ILE A 42 0.53 -14.22 -2.35
N ALA A 43 0.09 -15.34 -2.92
CA ALA A 43 -0.10 -16.56 -2.15
C ALA A 43 1.25 -17.13 -1.73
N GLY A 44 1.36 -17.56 -0.48
CA GLY A 44 2.61 -18.06 0.08
C GLY A 44 2.63 -18.02 1.60
N THR A 45 3.78 -18.41 2.16
CA THR A 45 4.05 -18.37 3.59
C THR A 45 5.03 -17.24 3.89
N TYR A 46 4.67 -16.39 4.84
CA TYR A 46 5.38 -15.17 5.19
C TYR A 46 5.73 -15.17 6.67
N LYS A 47 6.88 -14.58 6.97
CA LYS A 47 7.36 -14.36 8.34
C LYS A 47 7.65 -12.88 8.51
N LEU A 48 7.32 -12.33 9.68
CA LEU A 48 7.67 -10.95 10.01
C LEU A 48 9.19 -10.82 10.18
N THR A 49 9.83 -9.95 9.39
CA THR A 49 11.29 -9.74 9.42
C THR A 49 11.70 -8.36 9.93
N ALA A 50 10.79 -7.40 9.95
CA ALA A 50 11.01 -6.05 10.44
C ALA A 50 9.69 -5.43 10.88
N LEU A 51 9.73 -4.68 11.98
CA LEU A 51 8.59 -3.91 12.47
C LEU A 51 9.11 -2.59 13.03
N THR A 52 8.71 -1.48 12.41
CA THR A 52 9.09 -0.13 12.85
C THR A 52 7.86 0.63 13.30
N TYR A 53 7.95 1.32 14.43
CA TYR A 53 6.86 2.10 15.00
C TYR A 53 7.28 3.57 15.15
N THR A 54 6.38 4.47 14.77
CA THR A 54 6.54 5.93 14.91
C THR A 54 5.38 6.46 15.75
N ALA A 55 5.67 6.90 16.98
CA ALA A 55 4.65 7.32 17.94
C ALA A 55 3.94 8.65 17.57
N SER A 56 4.58 9.48 16.75
CA SER A 56 4.05 10.75 16.23
C SER A 56 4.89 11.20 15.03
N GLY A 57 4.33 11.97 14.10
CA GLY A 57 4.93 12.29 12.79
C GLY A 57 6.35 12.90 12.83
N ASP A 58 6.74 13.52 13.95
CA ASP A 58 8.04 14.19 14.09
C ASP A 58 9.09 13.37 14.86
N LYS A 59 8.81 12.09 15.17
CA LYS A 59 9.76 11.22 15.90
C LYS A 59 10.39 10.19 14.98
N ASP A 60 11.66 9.89 15.24
CA ASP A 60 12.37 8.83 14.52
C ASP A 60 11.65 7.47 14.69
N PRO A 61 11.54 6.67 13.62
CA PRO A 61 11.02 5.31 13.72
C PRO A 61 11.89 4.44 14.64
N VAL A 62 11.24 3.72 15.56
CA VAL A 62 11.90 2.75 16.45
C VAL A 62 11.71 1.35 15.88
N ASN A 63 12.78 0.55 15.80
CA ASN A 63 12.66 -0.87 15.50
C ASN A 63 11.99 -1.57 16.69
N TYR A 64 10.73 -1.95 16.51
CA TYR A 64 9.89 -2.57 17.53
C TYR A 64 10.01 -4.10 17.55
N LEU A 65 10.54 -4.71 16.49
CA LEU A 65 10.67 -6.17 16.41
C LEU A 65 11.41 -6.81 17.60
N PRO A 66 12.51 -6.24 18.13
CA PRO A 66 13.21 -6.81 19.29
C PRO A 66 12.37 -6.87 20.57
N PHE A 67 11.32 -6.04 20.68
CA PHE A 67 10.45 -5.96 21.85
C PHE A 67 9.30 -6.97 21.82
N LEU A 68 9.10 -7.68 20.71
CA LEU A 68 8.20 -8.83 20.68
C LEU A 68 8.81 -10.00 21.43
N ASP A 69 7.95 -10.87 21.98
CA ASP A 69 8.40 -12.12 22.57
C ASP A 69 8.99 -13.03 21.48
N ASP A 70 9.94 -13.88 21.85
CA ASP A 70 10.58 -14.76 20.86
C ASP A 70 9.61 -15.78 20.26
N CYS A 71 8.57 -16.12 21.02
CA CYS A 71 7.36 -16.79 20.53
C CYS A 71 6.72 -16.04 19.37
N ASP A 72 6.42 -14.76 19.54
CA ASP A 72 5.74 -13.99 18.51
C ASP A 72 6.57 -13.84 17.22
N LYS A 73 7.90 -13.88 17.37
CA LYS A 73 8.84 -13.78 16.25
C LYS A 73 8.93 -15.06 15.42
N ASP A 74 8.40 -16.21 15.87
CA ASP A 74 8.41 -17.44 15.09
C ASP A 74 7.11 -17.69 14.29
N ASN A 75 6.07 -16.91 14.60
CA ASN A 75 4.79 -16.93 13.92
C ASN A 75 4.90 -16.72 12.39
N ILE A 76 4.02 -17.40 11.66
CA ILE A 76 3.90 -17.30 10.21
C ILE A 76 2.48 -16.96 9.78
N THR A 77 2.39 -16.30 8.63
CA THR A 77 1.15 -16.01 7.93
C THR A 77 1.12 -16.74 6.60
N ILE A 78 0.02 -17.42 6.30
CA ILE A 78 -0.18 -18.17 5.06
C ILE A 78 -1.34 -17.55 4.29
N PHE A 79 -1.09 -17.17 3.04
CA PHE A 79 -2.09 -16.65 2.11
C PHE A 79 -2.38 -17.68 1.02
N GLY A 80 -3.64 -18.13 0.92
CA GLY A 80 -4.11 -19.07 -0.08
C GLY A 80 -4.61 -18.37 -1.36
N LYS A 81 -4.36 -18.97 -2.52
CA LYS A 81 -4.79 -18.42 -3.83
C LYS A 81 -6.32 -18.25 -3.95
N ASP A 82 -7.08 -18.97 -3.12
CA ASP A 82 -8.54 -18.96 -3.01
C ASP A 82 -9.07 -17.81 -2.12
N GLY A 83 -8.20 -17.03 -1.50
CA GLY A 83 -8.57 -15.99 -0.55
C GLY A 83 -8.63 -16.45 0.90
N SER A 84 -8.15 -17.65 1.22
CA SER A 84 -8.00 -18.11 2.60
C SER A 84 -6.75 -17.52 3.29
N TYR A 85 -6.85 -17.27 4.59
CA TYR A 85 -5.77 -16.77 5.44
C TYR A 85 -5.61 -17.69 6.65
N GLU A 86 -4.37 -18.03 7.00
CA GLU A 86 -4.01 -18.70 8.26
C GLU A 86 -2.88 -17.92 8.94
N TYR A 87 -3.08 -17.56 10.21
CA TYR A 87 -2.02 -17.19 11.13
C TYR A 87 -1.68 -18.42 11.96
N LYS A 88 -0.40 -18.72 12.14
CA LYS A 88 0.03 -19.91 12.85
C LYS A 88 1.29 -19.65 13.67
N ASP A 89 1.19 -20.00 14.94
CA ASP A 89 2.33 -20.23 15.82
C ASP A 89 3.00 -21.56 15.48
N LEU A 90 4.32 -21.52 15.28
CA LEU A 90 5.11 -22.71 14.98
C LEU A 90 5.47 -23.48 16.25
N GLY A 91 5.41 -22.85 17.43
CA GLY A 91 5.66 -23.44 18.73
C GLY A 91 7.09 -23.94 18.91
N VAL A 92 8.03 -23.44 18.09
CA VAL A 92 9.42 -23.91 18.06
C VAL A 92 10.21 -23.24 19.18
N VAL A 93 9.85 -22.01 19.55
CA VAL A 93 10.59 -21.21 20.52
C VAL A 93 9.95 -21.17 21.92
N CYS A 94 8.64 -21.44 22.04
CA CYS A 94 7.89 -21.30 23.30
C CYS A 94 7.98 -22.51 24.25
N ASP A 95 7.89 -22.25 25.56
CA ASP A 95 7.66 -23.27 26.61
C ASP A 95 6.53 -22.86 27.57
N PRO A 96 5.42 -23.62 27.67
CA PRO A 96 5.11 -24.79 26.85
C PRO A 96 4.87 -24.41 25.39
N SER A 97 5.19 -25.33 24.48
CA SER A 97 4.92 -25.12 23.06
C SER A 97 3.43 -24.87 22.83
N SER A 98 3.11 -23.71 22.27
CA SER A 98 1.78 -23.35 21.80
C SER A 98 1.68 -23.65 20.29
N SER A 99 0.47 -23.86 19.79
CA SER A 99 0.22 -23.97 18.35
C SER A 99 -1.02 -23.18 17.98
N GLU A 100 -1.11 -21.97 18.53
CA GLU A 100 -2.22 -21.05 18.27
C GLU A 100 -2.39 -20.80 16.78
N LYS A 101 -3.66 -20.74 16.36
CA LYS A 101 -4.02 -20.50 14.96
C LYS A 101 -5.22 -19.58 14.84
N ALA A 102 -5.21 -18.75 13.82
CA ALA A 102 -6.37 -17.98 13.40
C ALA A 102 -6.60 -18.17 11.91
N TYR A 103 -7.88 -18.29 11.51
CA TYR A 103 -8.28 -18.47 10.12
C TYR A 103 -9.18 -17.32 9.67
N GLY A 104 -9.11 -16.96 8.40
CA GLY A 104 -9.94 -15.92 7.84
C GLY A 104 -9.96 -15.92 6.33
N ASN A 105 -10.55 -14.86 5.77
CA ASN A 105 -10.54 -14.60 4.34
C ASN A 105 -9.86 -13.25 4.07
N TYR A 106 -9.16 -13.14 2.95
CA TYR A 106 -8.50 -11.92 2.51
C TYR A 106 -8.80 -11.62 1.04
N ARG A 107 -8.64 -10.36 0.64
CA ARG A 107 -8.75 -9.93 -0.75
C ARG A 107 -7.80 -8.78 -1.03
N ILE A 108 -7.32 -8.70 -2.26
CA ILE A 108 -6.55 -7.54 -2.73
C ILE A 108 -7.52 -6.39 -2.99
N LYS A 109 -7.30 -5.25 -2.33
CA LYS A 109 -8.00 -4.00 -2.63
C LYS A 109 -7.08 -3.13 -3.49
N ARG A 110 -7.48 -2.83 -4.73
CA ARG A 110 -6.81 -1.80 -5.54
C ARG A 110 -7.37 -0.43 -5.12
N LEU A 111 -6.47 0.51 -4.81
CA LEU A 111 -6.81 1.91 -4.51
C LEU A 111 -7.08 2.69 -5.80
#